data_AF-A0A382J5P6-F1
#
_entry.id   AF-A0A382J5P6-F1
#
_cell.length_a   1.000
_cell.length_b   1.000
_cell.length_c   1.000
_cell.angle_alpha   90.00
_cell.angle_beta   90.00
_cell.angle_gamma   90.00
#
_symmetry.space_group_name_H-M   'P 1'
#
loop_
_entity.id
_entity.type
_entity.pdbx_description
1 polymer ?
#
loop_
_entity_poly.entity_id
_entity_poly.type
_entity_poly.pdbx_seq_one_letter_code
_entity_poly.pdbx_strand_id
1 'polypeptide(L)'
;MRIPFLLIFVFVLQSFAADKIFRAGAAASNVTPWLGVSMPGGFTDRRATKIHDELHARCLVLDDGQTQIAIVVVDNCILPRDVLDRAKAMAEKAANIPPAHILISATHCHSGPAAMDIAMCKA
;
A
#
# COMPACT_ATOMS: atom_id res chain seq x y z
N MET A 1 29.37 0.88 -69.31
CA MET A 1 29.73 0.43 -67.95
C MET A 1 28.87 1.23 -66.96
N ARG A 2 27.81 0.64 -66.40
CA ARG A 2 26.83 1.34 -65.55
C ARG A 2 27.08 0.94 -64.10
N ILE A 3 27.50 1.90 -63.27
CA ILE A 3 27.70 1.71 -61.82
C ILE A 3 26.34 1.97 -61.15
N PRO A 4 25.74 1.02 -60.40
CA PRO A 4 24.51 1.29 -59.70
C PRO A 4 24.83 2.06 -58.42
N PHE A 5 24.16 3.20 -58.24
CA PHE A 5 24.26 4.04 -57.06
C PHE A 5 23.39 3.42 -55.95
N LEU A 6 24.02 2.79 -54.95
CA LEU A 6 23.32 2.19 -53.81
C LEU A 6 23.01 3.30 -52.78
N LEU A 7 21.78 3.79 -52.75
CA LEU A 7 21.28 4.71 -51.73
C LEU A 7 21.00 3.94 -50.43
N ILE A 8 21.86 4.11 -49.41
CA ILE A 8 21.63 3.61 -48.06
C ILE A 8 20.75 4.63 -47.33
N PHE A 9 19.50 4.25 -47.02
CA PHE A 9 18.58 5.05 -46.23
C PHE A 9 18.79 4.73 -44.74
N VAL A 10 19.49 5.61 -44.02
CA VAL A 10 19.68 5.47 -42.56
C VAL A 10 18.44 6.03 -41.86
N PHE A 11 17.60 5.15 -41.33
CA PHE A 11 16.47 5.53 -40.48
C PHE A 11 16.98 5.82 -39.06
N VAL A 12 17.14 7.10 -38.72
CA VAL A 12 17.44 7.50 -37.35
C VAL A 12 16.14 7.45 -36.54
N LEU A 13 15.96 6.41 -35.75
CA LEU A 13 14.90 6.35 -34.75
C LEU A 13 15.21 7.36 -33.64
N GLN A 14 14.63 8.55 -33.71
CA GLN A 14 14.62 9.45 -32.57
C GLN A 14 13.63 8.93 -31.53
N SER A 15 14.15 8.48 -30.38
CA SER A 15 13.33 8.18 -29.22
C SER A 15 12.92 9.50 -28.58
N PHE A 16 11.65 9.88 -28.72
CA PHE A 16 11.07 10.93 -27.89
C PHE A 16 11.00 10.39 -26.46
N ALA A 17 11.84 10.92 -25.57
CA ALA A 17 11.67 10.67 -24.14
C ALA A 17 10.33 11.27 -23.72
N ALA A 18 9.38 10.42 -23.32
CA ALA A 18 8.17 10.91 -22.68
C ALA A 18 8.58 11.68 -21.42
N ASP A 19 8.03 12.88 -21.23
CA ASP A 19 8.25 13.64 -20.00
C ASP A 19 7.87 12.77 -18.80
N LYS A 20 8.78 12.70 -17.83
CA LYS A 20 8.53 11.99 -16.56
C LYS A 20 7.57 12.83 -15.73
N ILE A 21 6.27 12.59 -15.91
CA ILE A 21 5.20 13.27 -15.18
C ILE A 21 5.05 12.58 -13.82
N PHE A 22 5.17 13.36 -12.75
CA PHE A 22 4.88 12.89 -11.41
C PHE A 22 3.37 12.70 -11.22
N ARG A 23 2.96 11.51 -10.76
CA ARG A 23 1.56 11.13 -10.55
C ARG A 23 1.35 10.70 -9.11
N ALA A 24 0.12 10.89 -8.63
CA ALA A 24 -0.32 10.42 -7.33
C ALA A 24 -1.69 9.75 -7.44
N GLY A 25 -1.89 8.66 -6.68
CA GLY A 25 -3.16 7.97 -6.54
C GLY A 25 -3.49 7.78 -5.07
N ALA A 26 -4.74 8.04 -4.68
CA ALA A 26 -5.21 7.86 -3.31
C ALA A 26 -6.39 6.90 -3.27
N ALA A 27 -6.42 6.01 -2.28
CA ALA A 27 -7.51 5.07 -2.06
C ALA A 27 -7.72 4.84 -0.56
N ALA A 28 -8.95 4.50 -0.17
CA ALA A 28 -9.28 4.07 1.17
C ALA A 28 -10.12 2.79 1.12
N SER A 29 -9.83 1.85 2.01
CA SER A 29 -10.60 0.63 2.21
C SER A 29 -11.09 0.58 3.65
N ASN A 30 -12.37 0.30 3.84
CA ASN A 30 -12.95 0.09 5.16
C ASN A 30 -12.42 -1.24 5.73
N VAL A 31 -11.89 -1.20 6.95
CA VAL A 31 -11.34 -2.35 7.69
C VAL A 31 -12.04 -2.54 9.05
N THR A 32 -13.22 -1.97 9.23
CA THR A 32 -14.03 -2.12 10.44
C THR A 32 -14.46 -3.58 10.58
N PRO A 33 -14.15 -4.23 11.70
CA PRO A 33 -14.54 -5.62 11.94
C PRO A 33 -15.96 -5.71 12.47
N TRP A 34 -16.45 -6.94 12.65
CA TRP A 34 -17.67 -7.22 13.39
C TRP A 34 -17.53 -6.80 14.87
N LEU A 35 -18.68 -6.57 15.53
CA LEU A 35 -18.72 -6.27 16.95
C LEU A 35 -18.30 -7.45 17.82
N GLY A 36 -17.85 -7.14 19.03
CA GLY A 36 -17.41 -8.10 20.01
C GLY A 36 -15.94 -8.45 19.90
N VAL A 37 -15.14 -7.87 19.00
CA VAL A 37 -13.68 -8.03 18.98
C VAL A 37 -13.02 -7.34 20.19
N SER A 38 -11.84 -7.80 20.59
CA SER A 38 -11.06 -7.17 21.66
C SER A 38 -10.42 -5.85 21.18
N MET A 39 -10.31 -4.87 22.07
CA MET A 39 -9.76 -3.54 21.80
C MET A 39 -8.54 -3.25 22.70
N PRO A 40 -7.30 -3.40 22.17
CA PRO A 40 -6.08 -3.26 22.94
C PRO A 40 -5.85 -1.82 23.44
N GLY A 41 -4.93 -1.69 24.40
CA GLY A 41 -4.47 -0.39 24.91
C GLY A 41 -5.11 0.11 26.21
N GLY A 42 -6.06 -0.65 26.77
CA GLY A 42 -6.61 -0.43 28.11
C GLY A 42 -6.06 -1.37 29.20
N PHE A 43 -5.06 -2.20 28.87
CA PHE A 43 -4.48 -3.26 29.73
C PHE A 43 -5.51 -4.22 30.35
N THR A 44 -6.69 -4.28 29.74
CA THR A 44 -7.84 -5.11 30.08
C THR A 44 -8.54 -5.46 28.78
N ASP A 45 -9.19 -6.63 28.71
CA ASP A 45 -9.93 -7.03 27.52
C ASP A 45 -11.26 -6.27 27.42
N ARG A 46 -11.23 -5.14 26.71
CA ARG A 46 -12.43 -4.38 26.36
C ARG A 46 -12.97 -4.90 25.04
N ARG A 47 -14.23 -5.31 25.02
CA ARG A 47 -14.89 -5.82 23.81
C ARG A 47 -15.65 -4.71 23.11
N ALA A 48 -15.55 -4.62 21.80
CA ALA A 48 -16.25 -3.62 21.00
C ALA A 48 -17.78 -3.88 21.05
N THR A 49 -18.55 -2.96 21.61
CA THR A 49 -20.03 -3.08 21.70
C THR A 49 -20.77 -2.18 20.73
N LYS A 50 -20.06 -1.21 20.12
CA LYS A 50 -20.59 -0.23 19.17
C LYS A 50 -19.48 0.23 18.22
N ILE A 51 -19.85 0.59 17.00
CA ILE A 51 -19.00 1.32 16.05
C ILE A 51 -19.32 2.82 16.21
N HIS A 52 -18.31 3.62 16.57
CA HIS A 52 -18.43 5.09 16.61
C HIS A 52 -18.11 5.68 15.25
N ASP A 53 -16.94 5.34 14.70
CA ASP A 53 -16.48 5.68 13.36
C ASP A 53 -15.99 4.41 12.64
N GLU A 54 -16.05 4.44 11.32
CA GLU A 54 -15.47 3.40 10.47
C GLU A 54 -13.94 3.50 10.44
N LEU A 55 -13.26 2.36 10.57
CA LEU A 55 -11.81 2.23 10.51
C LEU A 55 -11.38 2.00 9.06
N HIS A 56 -10.25 2.58 8.66
CA HIS A 56 -9.77 2.46 7.29
C HIS A 56 -8.29 2.12 7.19
N ALA A 57 -7.93 1.43 6.10
CA ALA A 57 -6.60 1.46 5.53
C ALA A 57 -6.60 2.49 4.39
N ARG A 58 -5.78 3.54 4.50
CA ARG A 58 -5.67 4.63 3.52
C ARG A 58 -4.31 4.55 2.84
N CYS A 59 -4.30 4.54 1.52
CA CYS A 59 -3.10 4.40 0.70
C CYS A 59 -2.90 5.66 -0.16
N LEU A 60 -1.66 6.14 -0.20
CA LEU A 60 -1.17 7.11 -1.18
C LEU A 60 -0.04 6.44 -1.97
N VAL A 61 -0.22 6.33 -3.28
CA VAL A 61 0.81 5.89 -4.22
C VAL A 61 1.38 7.10 -4.94
N LEU A 62 2.70 7.17 -5.02
CA LEU A 62 3.44 8.20 -5.74
C LEU A 62 4.27 7.52 -6.84
N ASP A 63 4.26 8.10 -8.04
CA ASP A 63 4.92 7.57 -9.23
C ASP A 63 5.67 8.72 -9.94
N ASP A 64 6.99 8.60 -10.10
CA ASP A 64 7.83 9.57 -10.82
C ASP A 64 8.05 9.21 -12.31
N GLY A 65 7.36 8.18 -12.81
CA GLY A 65 7.52 7.61 -14.13
C GLY A 65 8.60 6.51 -14.23
N GLN A 66 9.30 6.20 -13.14
CA GLN A 66 10.27 5.10 -13.05
C GLN A 66 10.09 4.26 -11.79
N THR A 67 9.81 4.91 -10.67
CA THR A 67 9.71 4.33 -9.33
C THR A 67 8.34 4.63 -8.76
N GLN A 68 7.67 3.57 -8.29
CA GLN A 68 6.44 3.69 -7.53
C GLN A 68 6.73 3.38 -6.06
N ILE A 69 6.18 4.20 -5.18
CA ILE A 69 6.14 3.95 -3.73
C ILE A 69 4.70 4.02 -3.23
N ALA A 70 4.39 3.25 -2.20
CA ALA A 70 3.09 3.25 -1.54
C ALA A 70 3.25 3.51 -0.04
N ILE A 71 2.46 4.46 0.48
CA ILE A 71 2.36 4.75 1.90
C ILE A 71 0.95 4.40 2.35
N VAL A 72 0.84 3.47 3.30
CA VAL A 72 -0.42 2.99 3.85
C VAL A 72 -0.49 3.28 5.34
N VAL A 73 -1.58 3.93 5.77
CA VAL A 73 -1.88 4.18 7.18
C VAL A 73 -3.17 3.49 7.55
N VAL A 74 -3.13 2.66 8.58
CA VAL A 74 -4.25 1.82 9.02
C VAL A 74 -4.72 2.26 10.40
N ASP A 75 -6.03 2.44 10.55
CA ASP A 75 -6.67 2.75 11.83
C ASP A 75 -6.65 1.51 12.76
N ASN A 76 -5.52 1.31 13.46
CA ASN A 76 -5.30 0.18 14.37
C ASN A 76 -4.28 0.59 15.46
N CYS A 77 -4.25 -0.13 16.58
CA CYS A 77 -3.26 0.03 17.64
C CYS A 77 -1.88 -0.46 17.19
N ILE A 78 -1.78 -1.73 16.78
CA ILE A 78 -0.54 -2.42 16.39
C ILE A 78 -0.89 -3.43 15.29
N LEU A 79 0.01 -3.62 14.33
CA LEU A 79 -0.11 -4.63 13.28
C LEU A 79 1.05 -5.61 13.36
N PRO A 80 0.80 -6.93 13.35
CA PRO A 80 1.86 -7.91 13.38
C PRO A 80 2.58 -7.99 12.02
N ARG A 81 3.88 -8.32 12.07
CA ARG A 81 4.76 -8.31 10.90
C ARG A 81 4.28 -9.24 9.78
N ASP A 82 3.77 -10.42 10.10
CA ASP A 82 3.30 -11.39 9.12
C ASP A 82 2.09 -10.86 8.31
N VAL A 83 1.20 -10.10 8.94
CA VAL A 83 0.09 -9.43 8.25
C VAL A 83 0.63 -8.38 7.29
N LEU A 84 1.62 -7.59 7.72
CA LEU A 84 2.26 -6.58 6.87
C LEU A 84 2.98 -7.21 5.67
N ASP A 85 3.74 -8.28 5.89
CA ASP A 85 4.49 -8.97 4.85
C ASP A 85 3.55 -9.62 3.82
N ARG A 86 2.44 -10.23 4.26
CA ARG A 86 1.40 -10.75 3.36
C ARG A 86 0.73 -9.64 2.55
N ALA A 87 0.39 -8.51 3.20
CA ALA A 87 -0.21 -7.38 2.51
C ALA A 87 0.72 -6.82 1.42
N LYS A 88 2.04 -6.71 1.71
CA LYS A 88 3.05 -6.29 0.73
C LYS A 88 3.17 -7.27 -0.45
N ALA A 89 3.19 -8.57 -0.18
CA ALA A 89 3.24 -9.58 -1.24
C ALA A 89 1.99 -9.54 -2.15
N MET A 90 0.81 -9.31 -1.56
CA MET A 90 -0.43 -9.12 -2.33
C MET A 90 -0.39 -7.85 -3.19
N ALA A 91 0.13 -6.74 -2.64
CA ALA A 91 0.27 -5.48 -3.36
C ALA A 91 1.28 -5.58 -4.50
N GLU A 92 2.42 -6.26 -4.31
CA GLU A 92 3.38 -6.53 -5.37
C GLU A 92 2.73 -7.28 -6.53
N LYS A 93 1.99 -8.35 -6.23
CA LYS A 93 1.27 -9.14 -7.26
C LYS A 93 0.19 -8.33 -7.98
N ALA A 94 -0.52 -7.45 -7.29
CA ALA A 94 -1.67 -6.73 -7.83
C ALA A 94 -1.30 -5.43 -8.57
N ALA A 95 -0.23 -4.76 -8.13
CA ALA A 95 0.13 -3.41 -8.57
C ALA A 95 1.59 -3.27 -9.06
N ASN A 96 2.39 -4.34 -9.02
CA ASN A 96 3.81 -4.34 -9.38
C ASN A 96 4.67 -3.35 -8.57
N ILE A 97 4.27 -3.03 -7.33
CA ILE A 97 5.05 -2.21 -6.42
C ILE A 97 5.90 -3.14 -5.53
N PRO A 98 7.24 -3.07 -5.58
CA PRO A 98 8.10 -3.94 -4.77
C PRO A 98 7.86 -3.76 -3.26
N PRO A 99 7.94 -4.81 -2.42
CA PRO A 99 7.72 -4.71 -0.97
C PRO A 99 8.61 -3.69 -0.25
N ALA A 100 9.80 -3.45 -0.78
CA ALA A 100 10.76 -2.44 -0.29
C ALA A 100 10.27 -1.00 -0.51
N HIS A 101 9.36 -0.79 -1.46
CA HIS A 101 8.78 0.51 -1.79
C HIS A 101 7.43 0.76 -1.09
N ILE A 102 7.00 -0.18 -0.24
CA ILE A 102 5.73 -0.09 0.49
C ILE A 102 6.01 0.16 1.96
N LEU A 103 5.51 1.28 2.48
CA LEU A 103 5.46 1.58 3.90
C LEU A 103 4.03 1.35 4.40
N ILE A 104 3.88 0.57 5.47
CA ILE A 104 2.58 0.37 6.15
C ILE A 104 2.76 0.73 7.62
N SER A 105 1.88 1.59 8.14
CA SER A 105 1.89 2.02 9.54
C SER A 105 0.49 1.89 10.16
N ALA A 106 0.46 1.74 11.48
CA ALA A 106 -0.75 1.84 12.28
C ALA A 106 -0.82 3.25 12.92
N THR A 107 -2.03 3.79 13.10
CA THR A 107 -2.24 5.09 13.79
C THR A 107 -2.01 5.03 15.30
N HIS A 108 -1.85 3.84 15.85
CA HIS A 108 -1.85 3.56 17.29
C HIS A 108 -3.19 3.89 17.98
N CYS A 109 -4.30 3.56 17.31
CA CYS A 109 -5.65 3.76 17.84
C CYS A 109 -6.03 2.69 18.88
N HIS A 110 -6.21 3.08 20.14
CA HIS A 110 -6.66 2.21 21.25
C HIS A 110 -8.17 1.88 21.22
N SER A 111 -8.90 2.40 20.24
CA SER A 111 -10.33 2.09 20.03
C SER A 111 -10.56 1.22 18.79
N GLY A 112 -9.50 0.72 18.18
CA GLY A 112 -9.55 -0.26 17.09
C GLY A 112 -9.46 -1.71 17.60
N PRO A 113 -9.59 -2.70 16.70
CA PRO A 113 -9.49 -4.12 17.05
C PRO A 113 -8.08 -4.56 17.40
N ALA A 114 -7.96 -5.63 18.17
CA ALA A 114 -6.73 -6.40 18.27
C ALA A 114 -6.43 -7.07 16.92
N ALA A 115 -5.21 -6.88 16.39
CA ALA A 115 -4.71 -7.63 15.24
C ALA A 115 -3.66 -8.69 15.62
N MET A 116 -3.29 -8.74 16.90
CA MET A 116 -2.47 -9.78 17.51
C MET A 116 -2.80 -9.88 18.99
N ASP A 117 -2.46 -11.01 19.61
CA ASP A 117 -2.57 -11.18 21.06
C ASP A 117 -1.66 -10.19 21.79
N ILE A 118 -2.24 -9.33 22.63
CA ILE A 118 -1.49 -8.34 23.40
C ILE A 118 -2.28 -7.87 24.62
N ALA A 119 -1.62 -7.74 25.78
CA ALA A 119 -2.19 -7.12 26.98
C ALA A 119 -3.62 -7.60 27.30
N MET A 120 -3.82 -8.93 27.39
CA MET A 120 -5.09 -9.64 27.62
C MET A 120 -6.09 -9.64 26.46
N CYS A 121 -5.86 -8.87 25.40
CA CYS A 121 -6.70 -8.88 24.20
C CYS A 121 -6.28 -10.01 23.26
N LYS A 122 -7.25 -10.67 22.63
CA LYS A 122 -7.02 -11.69 21.60
C LYS A 122 -7.46 -11.19 20.23
N ALA A 123 -6.69 -11.54 19.20
CA ALA A 123 -7.01 -11.24 17.81
C ALA A 123 -8.07 -12.18 17.23
#